data_AF-A0A2A5H901-F1
#
_entry.id   AF-A0A2A5H901-F1
#
_cell.length_a   1.000
_cell.length_b   1.000
_cell.length_c   1.000
_cell.angle_alpha   90.00
_cell.angle_beta   90.00
_cell.angle_gamma   90.00
#
_symmetry.space_group_name_H-M   'P 1'
#
loop_
_entity.id
_entity.type
_entity.pdbx_description
1 polymer ?
#
loop_
_entity_poly.entity_id
_entity_poly.type
_entity_poly.pdbx_seq_one_letter_code
_entity_poly.pdbx_strand_id
1 'polypeptide(L)'
;MRFGLIILYPVLVHLGVVFAQVSIQVLAILALTTGICLGDLIARKPSTWALYSLIVAGLSGMFFLDKTIYLLYIPPILIPLLMFIGFFRTLLPGQIPLVTDIGTKARGTLTQDMQNYTRVITQLWAACFAAMTTWALVLPIMGSLTLWSIFTNIVNHVLVGTFFVGEYCYRRYRFKDHDHPSFFAYLQIVVKSIRGEKSD
;
A
#
# COMPACT_ATOMS: atom_id res chain seq x y z
N MET A 1 -13.72 6.24 11.62
CA MET A 1 -12.56 6.52 12.48
C MET A 1 -11.27 5.84 12.01
N ARG A 2 -11.22 4.51 11.86
CA ARG A 2 -10.02 3.74 11.45
C ARG A 2 -9.28 4.30 10.21
N PHE A 3 -10.00 4.46 9.10
CA PHE A 3 -9.40 4.93 7.84
C PHE A 3 -8.89 6.36 7.91
N GLY A 4 -9.52 7.21 8.73
CA GLY A 4 -9.07 8.59 8.94
C GLY A 4 -7.66 8.65 9.51
N LEU A 5 -7.34 7.77 10.47
CA LEU A 5 -5.98 7.69 11.05
C LEU A 5 -4.92 7.26 10.04
N ILE A 6 -5.26 6.31 9.16
CA ILE A 6 -4.35 5.82 8.12
C ILE A 6 -4.13 6.89 7.04
N ILE A 7 -5.18 7.62 6.66
CA ILE A 7 -5.09 8.72 5.68
C ILE A 7 -4.34 9.92 6.27
N LEU A 8 -4.43 10.14 7.59
CA LEU A 8 -3.73 11.22 8.28
C LEU A 8 -2.22 10.96 8.39
N TYR A 9 -1.79 9.69 8.39
CA TYR A 9 -0.37 9.32 8.55
C TYR A 9 0.57 10.02 7.55
N PRO A 10 0.37 9.96 6.22
CA PRO A 10 1.28 10.60 5.26
C PRO A 10 1.39 12.12 5.44
N VAL A 11 0.29 12.76 5.86
CA VAL A 11 0.27 14.20 6.16
C VAL A 11 1.14 14.49 7.39
N LEU A 12 0.97 13.72 8.48
CA LEU A 12 1.79 13.88 9.68
C LEU A 12 3.27 13.60 9.40
N VAL A 13 3.60 12.58 8.61
CA VAL A 13 4.99 12.33 8.20
C VAL A 13 5.56 13.52 7.44
N HIS A 14 4.82 14.04 6.46
CA HIS A 14 5.28 15.17 5.67
C HIS A 14 5.54 16.41 6.53
N LEU A 15 4.58 16.79 7.38
CA LEU A 15 4.71 17.94 8.28
C LEU A 15 5.83 17.72 9.31
N GLY A 16 5.93 16.53 9.91
CA GLY A 16 6.94 16.22 10.91
C GLY A 16 8.37 16.21 10.37
N VAL A 17 8.54 15.91 9.08
CA VAL A 17 9.85 15.98 8.41
C VAL A 17 10.16 17.42 7.96
N VAL A 18 9.22 18.10 7.30
CA VAL A 18 9.43 19.45 6.77
C VAL A 18 9.65 20.48 7.89
N PHE A 19 8.90 20.39 8.98
CA PHE A 19 9.05 21.29 10.13
C PHE A 19 10.07 20.78 11.15
N ALA A 20 10.73 19.64 10.91
CA ALA A 20 11.67 19.00 11.84
C ALA A 20 11.09 18.79 13.25
N GLN A 21 9.79 18.52 13.37
CA GLN A 21 9.10 18.35 14.65
C GLN A 21 8.97 16.87 15.01
N VAL A 22 9.78 16.42 15.97
CA VAL A 22 9.80 15.02 16.44
C VAL A 22 8.45 14.58 17.01
N SER A 23 7.74 15.47 17.72
CA SER A 23 6.40 15.20 18.26
C SER A 23 5.39 14.86 17.16
N ILE A 24 5.45 15.51 15.99
CA ILE A 24 4.60 15.17 14.84
C ILE A 24 4.99 13.80 14.25
N GLN A 25 6.28 13.47 14.21
CA GLN A 25 6.76 12.16 13.74
C GLN A 25 6.25 11.01 14.63
N VAL A 26 6.24 11.22 15.95
CA VAL A 26 5.65 10.29 16.92
C VAL A 26 4.16 10.13 16.67
N LEU A 27 3.42 11.24 16.52
CA LEU A 27 2.00 11.20 16.21
C LEU A 27 1.69 10.46 14.90
N ALA A 28 2.55 10.58 13.88
CA ALA A 28 2.39 9.85 12.63
C ALA A 28 2.41 8.33 12.86
N ILE A 29 3.41 7.83 13.58
CA ILE A 29 3.56 6.38 13.86
C ILE A 29 2.40 5.88 14.73
N LEU A 30 2.00 6.65 15.73
CA LEU A 30 0.84 6.32 16.57
C LEU A 30 -0.46 6.29 15.75
N ALA A 31 -0.68 7.25 14.85
CA ALA A 31 -1.85 7.28 13.98
C ALA A 31 -1.89 6.04 13.07
N LEU A 32 -0.77 5.69 12.43
CA LEU A 32 -0.69 4.52 11.55
C LEU A 32 -0.95 3.22 12.33
N THR A 33 -0.25 3.01 13.43
CA THR A 33 -0.31 1.75 14.21
C THR A 33 -1.65 1.59 14.89
N THR A 34 -2.20 2.68 15.47
CA THR A 34 -3.57 2.69 16.00
C THR A 34 -4.58 2.42 14.90
N GLY A 35 -4.44 3.05 13.74
CA GLY A 35 -5.34 2.82 12.59
C GLY A 35 -5.33 1.36 12.12
N ILE A 36 -4.16 0.71 12.07
CA ILE A 36 -4.05 -0.70 11.69
C ILE A 36 -4.70 -1.59 12.75
N CYS A 37 -4.42 -1.37 14.03
CA CYS A 37 -4.81 -2.25 15.14
C CYS A 37 -6.13 -1.89 15.83
N LEU A 38 -6.83 -0.82 15.40
CA LEU A 38 -7.96 -0.22 16.15
C LEU A 38 -9.01 -1.24 16.60
N GLY A 39 -9.45 -2.12 15.70
CA GLY A 39 -10.48 -3.11 16.00
C GLY A 39 -10.04 -4.13 17.06
N ASP A 40 -8.79 -4.59 16.98
CA ASP A 40 -8.22 -5.55 17.91
C ASP A 40 -7.89 -4.92 19.28
N LEU A 41 -7.50 -3.63 19.29
CA LEU A 41 -7.30 -2.87 20.51
C LEU A 41 -8.62 -2.65 21.26
N ILE A 42 -9.69 -2.29 20.53
CA ILE A 42 -11.05 -2.18 21.09
C ILE A 42 -11.53 -3.54 21.61
N ALA A 43 -11.26 -4.62 20.87
CA ALA A 43 -11.56 -5.99 21.28
C ALA A 43 -10.63 -6.53 22.39
N ARG A 44 -9.69 -5.71 22.89
CA ARG A 44 -8.76 -6.04 23.97
C ARG A 44 -7.96 -7.32 23.76
N LYS A 45 -7.58 -7.62 22.51
CA LYS A 45 -6.76 -8.79 22.22
C LYS A 45 -5.37 -8.64 22.86
N PRO A 46 -4.94 -9.56 23.74
CA PRO A 46 -3.71 -9.39 24.52
C PRO A 46 -2.45 -9.37 23.65
N SER A 47 -2.41 -10.17 22.57
CA SER A 47 -1.30 -10.18 21.62
C SER A 47 -1.12 -8.83 20.92
N THR A 48 -2.21 -8.21 20.48
CA THR A 48 -2.18 -6.89 19.83
C THR A 48 -1.78 -5.79 20.82
N TRP A 49 -2.25 -5.84 22.06
CA TRP A 49 -1.85 -4.90 23.10
C TRP A 49 -0.37 -5.05 23.49
N ALA A 50 0.16 -6.27 23.53
CA ALA A 50 1.58 -6.52 23.74
C ALA A 50 2.43 -5.94 22.61
N LEU A 51 2.05 -6.19 21.35
CA LEU A 51 2.73 -5.63 20.17
C LEU A 51 2.65 -4.10 20.16
N TYR A 52 1.48 -3.53 20.43
CA TYR A 52 1.27 -2.08 20.46
C TYR A 52 2.12 -1.42 21.55
N SER A 53 2.16 -2.01 22.75
CA SER A 53 3.02 -1.54 23.85
C SER A 53 4.51 -1.60 23.47
N LEU A 54 4.95 -2.65 22.78
CA LEU A 54 6.32 -2.77 22.28
C LEU A 54 6.66 -1.67 21.27
N ILE A 55 5.74 -1.37 20.34
CA ILE A 55 5.90 -0.29 19.37
C ILE A 55 5.99 1.06 20.07
N VAL A 56 5.11 1.33 21.05
CA VAL A 56 5.15 2.58 21.84
C VAL A 56 6.45 2.68 22.64
N ALA A 57 6.91 1.59 23.27
CA ALA A 57 8.18 1.58 23.99
C ALA A 57 9.37 1.86 23.07
N GLY A 58 9.42 1.23 21.89
CA GLY A 58 10.44 1.49 20.88
C GLY A 58 10.40 2.93 20.36
N LEU A 59 9.20 3.48 20.17
CA LEU A 59 8.99 4.86 19.76
C LEU A 59 9.50 5.85 20.82
N SER A 60 9.19 5.61 22.10
CA SER A 60 9.70 6.40 23.22
C SER A 60 11.24 6.34 23.27
N GLY A 61 11.83 5.16 23.12
CA GLY A 61 13.29 5.01 23.06
C GLY A 61 13.92 5.81 21.93
N MET A 62 13.34 5.75 20.72
CA MET A 62 13.83 6.52 19.57
C MET A 62 13.59 8.02 19.72
N PHE A 63 12.52 8.44 20.40
CA PHE A 63 12.24 9.83 20.74
C PHE A 63 13.33 10.41 21.65
N PHE A 64 13.72 9.70 22.72
CA PHE A 64 14.80 10.14 23.61
C PHE A 64 16.18 10.21 22.93
N LEU A 65 16.35 9.52 21.79
CA LEU A 65 17.59 9.50 21.01
C LEU A 65 17.58 10.46 19.83
N ASP A 66 16.51 11.23 19.61
CA ASP A 66 16.29 12.06 18.40
C ASP A 66 16.39 11.27 17.08
N LYS A 67 15.98 10.00 17.12
CA LYS A 67 16.10 9.02 16.02
C LYS A 67 14.76 8.53 15.49
N THR A 68 13.66 9.20 15.83
CA THR A 68 12.30 8.84 15.39
C THR A 68 12.17 8.76 13.87
N ILE A 69 12.95 9.56 13.13
CA ILE A 69 12.99 9.55 11.65
C ILE A 69 13.24 8.15 11.06
N TYR A 70 14.07 7.31 11.70
CA TYR A 70 14.39 5.98 11.17
C TYR A 70 13.18 5.04 11.19
N LEU A 71 12.27 5.22 12.16
CA LEU A 71 11.02 4.46 12.21
C LEU A 71 10.07 4.89 11.09
N LEU A 72 10.15 6.15 10.63
CA LEU A 72 9.34 6.65 9.52
C LEU A 72 9.77 6.11 8.16
N TYR A 73 11.03 5.65 8.02
CA TYR A 73 11.50 5.00 6.80
C TYR A 73 10.87 3.62 6.59
N ILE A 74 10.46 2.94 7.66
CA ILE A 74 10.01 1.55 7.59
C ILE A 74 8.74 1.39 6.76
N PRO A 75 7.62 2.10 7.00
CA PRO A 75 6.39 1.85 6.26
C PRO A 75 6.50 2.05 4.73
N PRO A 76 7.07 3.15 4.20
CA PRO A 76 7.17 3.35 2.77
C PRO A 76 8.20 2.45 2.07
N ILE A 77 9.02 1.70 2.80
CA ILE A 77 9.87 0.63 2.26
C ILE A 77 9.13 -0.71 2.33
N LEU A 78 8.66 -1.07 3.52
CA LEU A 78 8.13 -2.40 3.80
C LEU A 78 6.81 -2.66 3.08
N ILE A 79 5.90 -1.69 3.04
CA ILE A 79 4.59 -1.85 2.40
C ILE A 79 4.73 -2.13 0.90
N PRO A 80 5.40 -1.28 0.09
CA PRO A 80 5.58 -1.58 -1.33
C PRO A 80 6.45 -2.82 -1.55
N LEU A 81 7.42 -3.12 -0.69
CA LEU A 81 8.20 -4.36 -0.79
C LEU A 81 7.32 -5.62 -0.64
N LEU A 82 6.45 -5.65 0.35
CA LEU A 82 5.51 -6.75 0.55
C LEU A 82 4.53 -6.89 -0.63
N MET A 83 4.05 -5.76 -1.17
CA MET A 83 3.22 -5.75 -2.37
C MET A 83 3.99 -6.27 -3.59
N PHE A 84 5.23 -5.81 -3.81
CA PHE A 84 6.10 -6.32 -4.86
C PHE A 84 6.25 -7.84 -4.76
N ILE A 85 6.60 -8.36 -3.58
CA ILE A 85 6.75 -9.80 -3.35
C ILE A 85 5.45 -10.54 -3.65
N GLY A 86 4.30 -10.01 -3.21
CA GLY A 86 2.99 -10.58 -3.49
C GLY A 86 2.69 -10.70 -4.99
N PHE A 87 2.84 -9.61 -5.74
CA PHE A 87 2.62 -9.60 -7.19
C PHE A 87 3.66 -10.46 -7.93
N PHE A 88 4.94 -10.31 -7.59
CA PHE A 88 6.03 -11.04 -8.24
C PHE A 88 5.91 -12.55 -8.07
N ARG A 89 5.52 -13.03 -6.87
CA ARG A 89 5.30 -14.47 -6.64
C ARG A 89 4.25 -15.06 -7.58
N THR A 90 3.17 -14.32 -7.85
CA THR A 90 2.12 -14.78 -8.78
C THR A 90 2.54 -14.83 -10.25
N LEU A 91 3.69 -14.24 -10.60
CA LEU A 91 4.25 -14.28 -11.96
C LEU A 91 5.18 -15.47 -12.19
N LEU A 92 5.52 -16.23 -11.14
CA LEU A 92 6.38 -17.40 -11.23
C LEU A 92 5.71 -18.53 -12.04
N PRO A 93 6.51 -19.41 -12.67
CA PRO A 93 5.98 -20.55 -13.42
C PRO A 93 5.03 -21.41 -12.57
N GLY A 94 3.88 -21.78 -13.13
CA GLY A 94 2.87 -22.59 -12.45
C GLY A 94 1.92 -21.82 -11.52
N GLN A 95 2.06 -20.50 -11.39
CA GLN A 95 1.10 -19.65 -10.67
C GLN A 95 0.20 -18.85 -11.62
N ILE A 96 -0.95 -18.41 -11.10
CA ILE A 96 -1.88 -17.52 -11.81
C ILE A 96 -1.53 -16.08 -11.41
N PRO A 97 -1.25 -15.17 -12.36
CA PRO A 97 -0.97 -13.77 -12.05
C PRO A 97 -2.10 -13.13 -11.26
N LEU A 98 -1.78 -12.31 -10.24
CA LEU A 98 -2.77 -11.81 -9.29
C LEU A 98 -3.95 -11.10 -9.95
N VAL A 99 -3.70 -10.28 -10.98
CA VAL A 99 -4.77 -9.56 -11.69
C VAL A 99 -5.62 -10.51 -12.54
N THR A 100 -5.03 -11.60 -13.04
CA THR A 100 -5.76 -12.68 -13.72
C THR A 100 -6.67 -13.42 -12.74
N ASP A 101 -6.19 -13.73 -11.54
CA ASP A 101 -6.97 -14.40 -10.49
C ASP A 101 -8.15 -13.54 -10.04
N ILE A 102 -7.91 -12.24 -9.74
CA ILE A 102 -8.96 -11.28 -9.41
C ILE A 102 -9.98 -11.20 -10.55
N GLY A 103 -9.51 -11.09 -11.79
CA GLY A 103 -10.37 -11.05 -12.96
C GLY A 103 -11.21 -12.32 -13.12
N THR A 104 -10.63 -13.48 -12.89
CA THR A 104 -11.32 -14.78 -13.01
C THR A 104 -12.39 -14.93 -11.93
N LYS A 105 -12.09 -14.53 -10.70
CA LYS A 105 -13.04 -14.55 -9.58
C LYS A 105 -14.22 -13.59 -9.78
N ALA A 106 -13.99 -12.46 -10.45
CA ALA A 106 -15.00 -11.43 -10.63
C ALA A 106 -16.02 -11.73 -11.73
N ARG A 107 -15.61 -12.41 -12.80
CA ARG A 107 -16.39 -12.54 -14.04
C ARG A 107 -16.31 -13.94 -14.68
N GLY A 108 -15.70 -14.90 -14.00
CA GLY A 108 -15.49 -16.26 -14.50
C GLY A 108 -14.29 -16.36 -15.45
N THR A 109 -14.25 -17.45 -16.21
CA THR A 109 -13.12 -17.81 -17.08
C THR A 109 -12.77 -16.70 -18.07
N LEU A 110 -11.52 -16.24 -18.03
CA LEU A 110 -10.99 -15.21 -18.93
C LEU A 110 -10.52 -15.81 -20.26
N THR A 111 -10.75 -15.09 -21.36
CA THR A 111 -10.17 -15.44 -22.67
C THR A 111 -8.64 -15.37 -22.63
N GLN A 112 -7.96 -16.08 -23.54
CA GLN A 112 -6.50 -16.11 -23.58
C GLN A 112 -5.87 -14.70 -23.70
N ASP A 113 -6.49 -13.83 -24.49
CA ASP A 113 -6.09 -12.43 -24.65
C ASP A 113 -6.19 -11.65 -23.34
N MET A 114 -7.26 -11.84 -22.59
CA MET A 114 -7.44 -11.20 -21.28
C MET A 114 -6.40 -11.71 -20.27
N GLN A 115 -6.07 -12.99 -20.29
CA GLN A 115 -5.04 -13.56 -19.42
C GLN A 115 -3.65 -13.00 -19.72
N ASN A 116 -3.29 -12.85 -21.00
CA ASN A 116 -2.04 -12.24 -21.42
C ASN A 116 -1.98 -10.77 -20.98
N TYR A 117 -3.06 -10.02 -21.17
CA TYR A 117 -3.19 -8.64 -20.72
C TYR A 117 -3.02 -8.51 -19.19
N THR A 118 -3.77 -9.27 -18.40
CA THR A 118 -3.73 -9.19 -16.94
C THR A 118 -2.37 -9.62 -16.38
N ARG A 119 -1.66 -10.51 -17.08
CA ARG A 119 -0.26 -10.83 -16.76
C ARG A 119 0.66 -9.63 -16.92
N VAL A 120 0.55 -8.87 -18.02
CA VAL A 120 1.33 -7.64 -18.22
C VAL A 120 0.99 -6.59 -17.15
N ILE A 121 -0.28 -6.42 -16.81
CA ILE A 121 -0.68 -5.51 -15.72
C ILE A 121 -0.08 -5.97 -14.37
N THR A 122 -0.04 -7.27 -14.10
CA THR A 122 0.60 -7.81 -12.88
C THR A 122 2.11 -7.51 -12.87
N GLN A 123 2.79 -7.61 -14.01
CA GLN A 123 4.21 -7.26 -14.15
C GLN A 123 4.45 -5.76 -13.91
N LEU A 124 3.61 -4.91 -14.48
CA LEU A 124 3.71 -3.46 -14.30
C LEU A 124 3.48 -3.06 -12.83
N TRP A 125 2.50 -3.66 -12.15
CA TRP A 125 2.32 -3.46 -10.71
C TRP A 125 3.57 -3.85 -9.92
N ALA A 126 4.14 -5.03 -10.19
CA ALA A 126 5.38 -5.45 -9.55
C ALA A 126 6.52 -4.45 -9.80
N ALA A 127 6.70 -3.99 -11.05
CA ALA A 127 7.72 -2.99 -11.39
C ALA A 127 7.50 -1.65 -10.66
N CYS A 128 6.26 -1.17 -10.58
CA CYS A 128 5.92 0.04 -9.83
C CYS A 128 6.28 -0.10 -8.35
N PHE A 129 5.88 -1.20 -7.69
CA PHE A 129 6.21 -1.42 -6.28
C PHE A 129 7.71 -1.61 -6.02
N ALA A 130 8.42 -2.25 -6.95
CA ALA A 130 9.88 -2.35 -6.89
C ALA A 130 10.51 -0.95 -6.95
N ALA A 131 10.11 -0.11 -7.91
CA ALA A 131 10.61 1.25 -8.03
C ALA A 131 10.31 2.10 -6.78
N MET A 132 9.10 2.02 -6.23
CA MET A 132 8.72 2.71 -4.99
C MET A 132 9.62 2.30 -3.82
N THR A 133 9.88 0.99 -3.67
CA THR A 133 10.75 0.45 -2.62
C THR A 133 12.19 0.94 -2.81
N THR A 134 12.71 0.88 -4.03
CA THR A 134 14.07 1.34 -4.35
C THR A 134 14.25 2.82 -4.03
N TRP A 135 13.34 3.69 -4.46
CA TRP A 135 13.45 5.13 -4.17
C TRP A 135 13.26 5.44 -2.68
N ALA A 136 12.39 4.71 -1.98
CA ALA A 136 12.24 4.85 -0.53
C ALA A 136 13.52 4.48 0.24
N LEU A 137 14.35 3.56 -0.30
CA LEU A 137 15.67 3.20 0.25
C LEU A 137 16.79 4.17 -0.14
N VAL A 138 16.79 4.63 -1.40
CA VAL A 138 17.90 5.43 -1.95
C VAL A 138 17.86 6.88 -1.48
N LEU A 139 16.69 7.51 -1.43
CA LEU A 139 16.58 8.94 -1.11
C LEU A 139 17.12 9.33 0.29
N PRO A 140 16.92 8.52 1.35
CA PRO A 140 17.55 8.78 2.65
C PRO A 140 19.08 8.68 2.60
N ILE A 141 19.62 7.74 1.82
CA ILE A 141 21.08 7.55 1.66
C ILE A 141 21.71 8.75 0.93
N MET A 142 20.99 9.33 -0.02
CA MET A 142 21.39 10.56 -0.71
C MET A 142 21.29 11.82 0.18
N GLY A 143 20.81 11.71 1.42
CA GLY A 143 20.72 12.82 2.38
C GLY A 143 19.54 13.78 2.14
N SER A 144 18.65 13.48 1.19
CA SER A 144 17.57 14.39 0.82
C SER A 144 16.24 14.03 1.47
N LEU A 145 16.09 14.39 2.75
CA LEU A 145 14.88 14.17 3.55
C LEU A 145 13.61 14.78 2.93
N THR A 146 13.72 15.98 2.35
CA THR A 146 12.57 16.66 1.71
C THR A 146 12.10 15.90 0.49
N LEU A 147 13.01 15.49 -0.41
CA LEU A 147 12.65 14.66 -1.57
C LEU A 147 12.12 13.30 -1.14
N TRP A 148 12.72 12.66 -0.13
CA TRP A 148 12.21 11.41 0.42
C TRP A 148 10.76 11.57 0.91
N SER A 149 10.48 12.64 1.66
CA SER A 149 9.15 12.91 2.19
C SER A 149 8.13 13.16 1.08
N ILE A 150 8.45 14.00 0.10
CA ILE A 150 7.59 14.28 -1.06
C ILE A 150 7.34 12.97 -1.84
N PHE A 151 8.38 12.20 -2.08
CA PHE A 151 8.27 10.97 -2.84
C PHE A 151 7.37 9.94 -2.14
N THR A 152 7.62 9.69 -0.86
CA THR A 152 6.92 8.64 -0.10
C THR A 152 5.50 9.02 0.29
N ASN A 153 5.22 10.30 0.54
CA ASN A 153 3.91 10.76 1.03
C ASN A 153 3.03 11.37 -0.06
N ILE A 154 3.58 11.78 -1.20
CA ILE A 154 2.81 12.39 -2.30
C ILE A 154 2.97 11.58 -3.59
N VAL A 155 4.19 11.49 -4.13
CA VAL A 155 4.44 10.88 -5.46
C VAL A 155 3.99 9.43 -5.50
N ASN A 156 4.30 8.64 -4.48
CA ASN A 156 3.88 7.24 -4.38
C ASN A 156 2.35 7.07 -4.48
N HIS A 157 1.58 7.94 -3.83
CA HIS A 157 0.13 7.89 -3.83
C HIS A 157 -0.43 8.30 -5.21
N VAL A 158 0.15 9.34 -5.82
CA VAL A 158 -0.19 9.77 -7.18
C VAL A 158 0.13 8.69 -8.20
N LEU A 159 1.27 8.02 -8.07
CA LEU A 159 1.70 6.93 -8.97
C LEU A 159 0.73 5.76 -8.90
N VAL A 160 0.41 5.29 -7.68
CA VAL A 160 -0.56 4.20 -7.48
C VAL A 160 -1.95 4.59 -7.99
N GLY A 161 -2.41 5.81 -7.70
CA GLY A 161 -3.71 6.30 -8.17
C GLY A 161 -3.78 6.40 -9.69
N THR A 162 -2.74 6.96 -10.32
CA THR A 162 -2.62 7.05 -11.78
C THR A 162 -2.57 5.68 -12.43
N PHE A 163 -1.85 4.74 -11.82
CA PHE A 163 -1.77 3.37 -12.32
C PHE A 163 -3.13 2.66 -12.27
N PHE A 164 -3.89 2.82 -11.17
CA PHE A 164 -5.26 2.30 -11.06
C PHE A 164 -6.22 2.91 -12.10
N VAL A 165 -6.20 4.25 -12.24
CA VAL A 165 -7.07 4.95 -13.21
C VAL A 165 -6.67 4.59 -14.64
N GLY A 166 -5.37 4.52 -14.92
CA GLY A 166 -4.83 4.12 -16.21
C GLY A 166 -5.22 2.70 -16.60
N GLU A 167 -5.08 1.73 -15.68
CA GLU A 167 -5.53 0.35 -15.88
C GLU A 167 -7.04 0.29 -16.17
N TYR A 168 -7.85 1.02 -15.40
CA TYR A 168 -9.30 1.07 -15.59
C TYR A 168 -9.68 1.64 -16.97
N CYS A 169 -9.11 2.80 -17.33
CA CYS A 169 -9.36 3.45 -18.61
C CYS A 169 -8.90 2.60 -19.79
N TYR A 170 -7.71 2.00 -19.70
CA TYR A 170 -7.17 1.11 -20.73
C TYR A 170 -8.03 -0.14 -20.89
N ARG A 171 -8.46 -0.76 -19.78
CA ARG A 171 -9.36 -1.93 -19.81
C ARG A 171 -10.68 -1.59 -20.51
N ARG A 172 -11.29 -0.45 -20.18
CA ARG A 172 -12.53 0.02 -20.81
C ARG A 172 -12.35 0.32 -22.29
N TYR A 173 -11.20 0.85 -22.69
CA TYR A 173 -10.90 1.13 -24.10
C TYR A 173 -10.61 -0.13 -24.91
N ARG A 174 -9.87 -1.10 -24.35
CA ARG A 174 -9.41 -2.30 -25.07
C ARG A 174 -10.45 -3.43 -25.13
N PHE A 175 -11.33 -3.52 -24.13
CA PHE A 175 -12.37 -4.55 -24.02
C PHE A 175 -13.78 -3.96 -24.07
N LYS A 176 -14.04 -2.98 -24.95
CA LYS A 176 -15.32 -2.26 -25.05
C LYS A 176 -16.56 -3.16 -25.14
N ASP A 177 -16.41 -4.35 -25.72
CA ASP A 177 -17.50 -5.29 -25.98
C ASP A 177 -17.93 -6.13 -24.75
N HIS A 178 -17.26 -5.95 -23.60
CA HIS A 178 -17.57 -6.67 -22.37
C HIS A 178 -18.21 -5.70 -21.37
N ASP A 179 -19.17 -6.18 -20.58
CA ASP A 179 -19.85 -5.36 -19.58
C ASP A 179 -18.86 -4.90 -18.50
N HIS A 180 -18.70 -3.58 -18.35
CA HIS A 180 -17.71 -3.01 -17.42
C HIS A 180 -18.42 -2.52 -16.17
N PRO A 181 -18.11 -3.09 -14.99
CA PRO A 181 -18.57 -2.49 -13.75
C PRO A 181 -18.04 -1.06 -13.64
N SER A 182 -18.84 -0.19 -13.04
CA SER A 182 -18.43 1.17 -12.69
C SER A 182 -17.12 1.14 -11.88
N PHE A 183 -16.32 2.20 -11.93
CA PHE A 183 -15.04 2.25 -11.21
C PHE A 183 -15.17 1.87 -9.72
N PHE A 184 -16.25 2.30 -9.08
CA PHE A 184 -16.55 1.93 -7.70
C PHE A 184 -16.88 0.44 -7.52
N ALA A 185 -17.65 -0.14 -8.44
CA ALA A 185 -17.92 -1.58 -8.42
C ALA A 185 -16.63 -2.39 -8.68
N TYR A 186 -15.74 -1.92 -9.55
CA TYR A 186 -14.41 -2.52 -9.73
C TYR A 186 -13.57 -2.49 -8.45
N LEU A 187 -13.51 -1.35 -7.76
CA LEU A 187 -12.81 -1.26 -6.47
C LEU A 187 -13.40 -2.21 -5.43
N GLN A 188 -14.73 -2.33 -5.38
CA GLN A 188 -15.40 -3.28 -4.48
C GLN A 188 -15.04 -4.73 -4.81
N ILE A 189 -14.98 -5.10 -6.09
CA ILE A 189 -14.57 -6.43 -6.55
C ILE A 189 -13.12 -6.73 -6.11
N VAL A 190 -12.20 -5.78 -6.32
CA VAL A 190 -10.79 -5.96 -5.90
C VAL A 190 -10.71 -6.16 -4.39
N VAL A 191 -11.41 -5.32 -3.60
CA VAL A 191 -11.41 -5.43 -2.14
C VAL A 191 -12.02 -6.75 -1.66
N LYS A 192 -13.15 -7.17 -2.23
CA LYS A 192 -13.80 -8.46 -1.89
C LYS A 192 -12.92 -9.65 -2.24
N SER A 193 -12.30 -9.63 -3.43
CA SER A 193 -11.36 -10.67 -3.87
C SER A 193 -10.17 -10.82 -2.91
N ILE A 194 -9.65 -9.72 -2.38
CA ILE A 194 -8.55 -9.75 -1.40
C ILE A 194 -9.03 -10.32 -0.05
N ARG A 195 -10.29 -10.07 0.33
CA ARG A 195 -10.89 -10.60 1.56
C ARG A 195 -11.34 -12.06 1.46
N GLY A 196 -11.36 -12.63 0.26
CA GLY A 196 -11.85 -14.00 0.03
C GLY A 196 -13.38 -14.12 0.09
N GLU A 197 -14.11 -13.02 0.07
CA GLU A 197 -15.58 -13.01 0.02
C GLU A 197 -16.03 -13.21 -1.44
N LYS A 198 -16.78 -14.29 -1.72
CA LYS A 198 -17.38 -14.50 -3.05
C LYS A 198 -18.41 -13.39 -3.33
N SER A 199 -18.46 -12.93 -4.57
CA SER A 199 -19.60 -12.14 -5.05
C SER A 199 -20.75 -13.10 -5.32
N ASP A 200 -21.78 -13.04 -4.48
CA ASP A 200 -23.11 -13.56 -4.80
C ASP A 200 -23.74 -12.73 -5.93
#